data_AF-A0A7R7AGM9-F1
#
_entry.id   AF-A0A7R7AGM9-F1
#
_cell.length_a   1.000
_cell.length_b   1.000
_cell.length_c   1.000
_cell.angle_alpha   90.00
_cell.angle_beta   90.00
_cell.angle_gamma   90.00
#
_symmetry.space_group_name_H-M   'P 1'
#
loop_
_entity.id
_entity.type
_entity.pdbx_description
1 polymer ?
#
loop_
_entity_poly.entity_id
_entity_poly.type
_entity_poly.pdbx_seq_one_letter_code
_entity_poly.pdbx_strand_id
1 'polypeptide(L)'
;MKISPFFLVGTILTSTLFTSVTNAEMRCQTDSFDNKTCQDSNGITWFGRKDLSGNYLWQDQQGNTIRSETDSFGNTSYRDQSGKLRGLKDSFGNETWKTNAGESIKGRTDSFGNTIYQNGSNSNINCYTDSLNNKTCK
;
A
#
# COMPACT_ATOMS: atom_id res chain seq x y z
N MET A 1 2.46 -15.33 -6.37
CA MET A 1 3.25 -14.10 -6.63
C MET A 1 3.67 -13.53 -5.28
N LYS A 2 4.97 -13.41 -4.95
CA LYS A 2 5.42 -12.87 -3.65
C LYS A 2 5.45 -11.34 -3.74
N ILE A 3 4.32 -10.72 -3.40
CA ILE A 3 4.18 -9.27 -3.33
C ILE A 3 4.97 -8.79 -2.10
N SER A 4 5.78 -7.76 -2.28
CA SER A 4 6.58 -7.18 -1.20
C SER A 4 5.64 -6.61 -0.13
N PRO A 5 5.89 -6.80 1.18
CA PRO A 5 5.07 -6.17 2.23
C PRO A 5 5.03 -4.63 2.07
N PHE A 6 6.10 -4.05 1.52
CA PHE A 6 6.20 -2.64 1.14
C PHE A 6 5.13 -2.18 0.14
N PHE A 7 4.74 -3.04 -0.79
CA PHE A 7 3.69 -2.76 -1.78
C PHE A 7 2.33 -2.70 -1.11
N LEU A 8 2.01 -3.64 -0.22
CA LEU A 8 0.73 -3.64 0.48
C LEU A 8 0.62 -2.44 1.43
N VAL A 9 1.67 -2.13 2.19
CA VAL A 9 1.66 -1.00 3.14
C VAL A 9 1.50 0.35 2.44
N GLY A 10 2.07 0.47 1.24
CA GLY A 10 2.00 1.66 0.41
C GLY A 10 0.69 1.88 -0.34
N THR A 11 0.01 0.78 -0.70
CA THR A 11 -1.26 0.78 -1.47
C THR A 11 -2.51 0.71 -0.62
N ILE A 12 -2.41 0.36 0.68
CA ILE A 12 -3.58 0.13 1.52
C ILE A 12 -4.01 1.42 2.23
N LEU A 13 -5.11 1.97 1.72
CA LEU A 13 -6.03 2.79 2.48
C LEU A 13 -7.44 2.18 2.42
N THR A 14 -8.07 2.18 3.60
CA THR A 14 -9.45 1.81 3.98
C THR A 14 -9.75 0.34 4.27
N SER A 15 -10.59 0.18 5.29
CA SER A 15 -10.73 -0.92 6.22
C SER A 15 -11.58 -2.10 5.73
N THR A 16 -11.30 -3.26 6.34
CA THR A 16 -12.15 -4.41 6.65
C THR A 16 -12.55 -5.44 5.56
N LEU A 17 -12.22 -6.69 5.91
CA LEU A 17 -12.74 -7.99 5.45
C LEU A 17 -12.42 -8.42 4.02
N PHE A 18 -11.29 -9.14 3.86
CA PHE A 18 -11.04 -9.98 2.69
C PHE A 18 -11.65 -11.37 2.92
N THR A 19 -12.64 -11.75 2.10
CA THR A 19 -13.01 -13.16 1.93
C THR A 19 -12.40 -13.72 0.66
N SER A 20 -11.44 -14.62 0.86
CA SER A 20 -11.01 -15.72 -0.01
C SER A 20 -10.65 -15.42 -1.47
N VAL A 21 -9.34 -15.33 -1.74
CA VAL A 21 -8.65 -16.14 -2.77
C VAL A 21 -7.17 -16.24 -2.37
N THR A 22 -6.60 -17.43 -2.48
CA THR A 22 -5.29 -17.84 -1.98
C THR A 22 -4.12 -17.00 -2.53
N ASN A 23 -3.80 -15.85 -1.94
CA ASN A 23 -2.53 -15.12 -2.07
C ASN A 23 -2.39 -14.15 -0.88
N ALA A 24 -1.35 -14.33 -0.06
CA ALA A 24 -0.89 -13.47 1.05
C ALA A 24 -1.88 -12.40 1.56
N GLU A 25 -2.81 -12.81 2.43
CA GLU A 25 -3.82 -11.93 3.03
C GLU A 25 -3.18 -10.94 4.01
N MET A 26 -3.39 -9.64 3.83
CA MET A 26 -2.99 -8.60 4.79
C MET A 26 -4.23 -7.95 5.39
N ARG A 27 -4.28 -7.89 6.72
CA ARG A 27 -5.41 -7.34 7.48
C ARG A 27 -5.00 -6.04 8.13
N CYS A 28 -5.70 -4.97 7.79
CA CYS A 28 -5.44 -3.64 8.34
C CYS A 28 -6.61 -3.13 9.16
N GLN A 29 -6.29 -2.52 10.30
CA GLN A 29 -7.21 -1.78 11.16
C GLN A 29 -6.71 -0.35 11.29
N THR A 30 -7.65 0.59 11.40
CA THR A 30 -7.37 2.00 11.66
C THR A 30 -8.02 2.39 12.99
N ASP A 31 -7.28 3.04 13.88
CA ASP A 31 -7.81 3.51 15.16
C ASP A 31 -8.46 4.91 15.04
N SER A 32 -8.99 5.44 16.16
CA SER A 32 -9.63 6.76 16.20
C SER A 32 -8.67 7.95 15.95
N PHE A 33 -7.36 7.70 15.92
CA PHE A 33 -6.32 8.68 15.64
C PHE A 33 -5.76 8.53 14.21
N ASP A 34 -6.42 7.75 13.34
CA ASP A 34 -5.96 7.38 11.99
C ASP A 34 -4.62 6.64 11.95
N ASN A 35 -4.20 6.06 13.08
CA ASN A 35 -3.07 5.15 13.10
C ASN A 35 -3.50 3.81 12.53
N LYS A 36 -2.59 3.16 11.80
CA LYS A 36 -2.87 1.89 11.14
C LYS A 36 -2.07 0.76 11.76
N THR A 37 -2.70 -0.40 11.86
CA THR A 37 -2.04 -1.66 12.22
C THR A 37 -2.39 -2.67 11.15
N CYS A 38 -1.38 -3.18 10.45
CA CYS A 38 -1.54 -4.10 9.33
C CYS A 38 -0.73 -5.37 9.57
N GLN A 39 -1.34 -6.54 9.53
CA GLN A 39 -0.64 -7.81 9.66
C GLN A 39 -0.70 -8.59 8.35
N ASP A 40 0.45 -9.04 7.85
CA ASP A 40 0.54 -9.91 6.68
C ASP A 40 0.27 -11.39 7.01
N SER A 41 0.16 -12.22 5.98
CA SER A 41 -0.08 -13.66 6.14
C SER A 41 1.04 -14.42 6.83
N ASN A 42 2.23 -13.82 6.97
CA ASN A 42 3.38 -14.40 7.67
C ASN A 42 3.40 -13.97 9.15
N GLY A 43 2.42 -13.20 9.62
CA GLY A 43 2.35 -12.67 10.97
C GLY A 43 3.23 -11.43 11.20
N ILE A 44 3.80 -10.85 10.14
CA ILE A 44 4.55 -9.58 10.23
C ILE A 44 3.55 -8.44 10.39
N THR A 45 3.67 -7.72 11.51
CA THR A 45 2.82 -6.56 11.82
C THR A 45 3.55 -5.26 11.50
N TRP A 46 2.85 -4.38 10.78
CA TRP A 46 3.24 -3.03 10.41
C TRP A 46 2.36 -2.01 11.12
N PHE A 47 2.99 -0.96 11.62
CA PHE A 47 2.35 0.17 12.28
C PHE A 47 2.53 1.41 11.42
N GLY A 48 1.43 2.03 11.02
CA GLY A 48 1.39 3.28 10.28
C GLY A 48 1.00 4.43 11.20
N ARG A 49 1.73 5.55 11.10
CA ARG A 49 1.43 6.81 11.78
C ARG A 49 1.44 7.92 10.75
N LYS A 50 0.36 8.70 10.69
CA LYS A 50 0.24 9.84 9.78
C LYS A 50 0.61 11.13 10.53
N ASP A 51 1.45 11.97 9.93
CA ASP A 51 1.74 13.31 10.44
C ASP A 51 0.69 14.34 9.97
N LEU A 52 0.77 15.56 10.49
CA LEU A 52 -0.19 16.64 10.16
C LEU A 52 -0.13 17.05 8.68
N SER A 53 0.95 16.76 7.98
CA SER A 53 1.12 17.02 6.55
C SER A 53 0.59 15.88 5.67
N GLY A 54 0.01 14.84 6.28
CA GLY A 54 -0.54 13.69 5.56
C GLY A 54 0.49 12.62 5.20
N ASN A 55 1.73 12.74 5.67
CA ASN A 55 2.78 11.77 5.41
C ASN A 55 2.77 10.64 6.42
N TYR A 56 3.05 9.42 5.97
CA TYR A 56 3.13 8.25 6.84
C TYR A 56 4.56 7.90 7.22
N LEU A 57 4.75 7.52 8.48
CA LEU A 57 5.82 6.65 8.91
C LEU A 57 5.24 5.27 9.17
N TRP A 58 5.75 4.27 8.45
CA TRP A 58 5.45 2.87 8.65
C TRP A 58 6.64 2.17 9.28
N GLN A 59 6.38 1.32 10.27
CA GLN A 59 7.38 0.53 10.95
C GLN A 59 6.88 -0.90 11.18
N ASP A 60 7.69 -1.91 10.88
CA ASP A 60 7.38 -3.29 11.25
C ASP A 60 7.90 -3.66 12.65
N GLN A 61 7.44 -4.79 13.17
CA GLN A 61 7.90 -5.32 14.46
C GLN A 61 9.39 -5.72 14.49
N GLN A 62 10.07 -5.76 13.34
CA GLN A 62 11.53 -5.96 13.22
C GLN A 62 12.31 -4.64 13.21
N GLY A 63 11.63 -3.50 13.23
CA GLY A 63 12.22 -2.17 13.23
C GLY A 63 12.49 -1.59 11.84
N ASN A 64 12.16 -2.28 10.75
CA ASN A 64 12.29 -1.73 9.40
C ASN A 64 11.27 -0.60 9.21
N THR A 65 11.70 0.50 8.59
CA THR A 65 10.82 1.65 8.35
C THR A 65 10.66 2.03 6.88
N ILE A 66 9.50 2.59 6.58
CA ILE A 66 9.18 3.27 5.32
C ILE A 66 8.59 4.63 5.67
N ARG A 67 9.13 5.70 5.10
CA ARG A 67 8.56 7.03 5.21
C ARG A 67 7.98 7.45 3.86
N SER A 68 6.80 8.04 3.89
CA SER A 68 6.25 8.74 2.74
C SER A 68 6.52 10.25 2.83
N GLU A 69 6.57 10.92 1.70
CA GLU A 69 6.67 12.37 1.61
C GLU A 69 5.86 12.85 0.41
N THR A 70 4.91 13.73 0.67
CA THR A 70 3.99 14.29 -0.31
C THR A 70 4.37 15.72 -0.63
N ASP A 71 4.56 16.02 -1.91
CA ASP A 71 4.86 17.36 -2.40
C ASP A 71 3.59 18.23 -2.50
N SER A 72 3.77 19.51 -2.83
CA SER A 72 2.67 20.47 -2.99
C SER A 72 1.75 20.18 -4.19
N PHE A 73 2.16 19.31 -5.12
CA PHE A 73 1.37 18.86 -6.26
C PHE A 73 0.57 17.59 -5.95
N GLY A 74 0.70 17.06 -4.72
CA GLY A 74 0.03 15.84 -4.28
C GLY A 74 0.72 14.56 -4.73
N ASN A 75 1.98 14.63 -5.19
CA ASN A 75 2.76 13.43 -5.50
C ASN A 75 3.45 12.93 -4.23
N THR A 76 3.38 11.63 -3.97
CA THR A 76 3.98 11.00 -2.80
C THR A 76 5.12 10.09 -3.21
N SER A 77 6.27 10.23 -2.55
CA SER A 77 7.37 9.27 -2.62
C SER A 77 7.45 8.44 -1.35
N TYR A 78 7.86 7.17 -1.47
CA TYR A 78 8.02 6.26 -0.36
C TYR A 78 9.45 5.73 -0.34
N ARG A 79 10.14 5.91 0.77
CA ARG A 79 11.54 5.51 0.94
C ARG A 79 11.70 4.62 2.17
N ASP A 80 12.56 3.62 2.06
CA ASP A 80 12.94 2.83 3.22
C ASP A 80 13.96 3.57 4.11
N GLN A 81 14.32 2.96 5.23
CA GLN A 81 15.31 3.48 6.17
C GLN A 81 16.71 3.75 5.58
N SER A 82 17.05 3.16 4.43
CA SER A 82 18.31 3.44 3.72
C SER A 82 18.21 4.62 2.74
N GLY A 83 17.02 5.24 2.63
CA GLY A 83 16.72 6.29 1.66
C GLY A 83 16.36 5.77 0.27
N LYS A 84 16.37 4.44 0.07
CA LYS A 84 16.05 3.83 -1.23
C LYS A 84 14.57 3.99 -1.54
N LEU A 85 14.28 4.47 -2.74
CA LEU A 85 12.92 4.65 -3.24
C LEU A 85 12.23 3.29 -3.42
N ARG A 86 11.08 3.12 -2.76
CA ARG A 86 10.24 1.92 -2.78
C ARG A 86 8.94 2.14 -3.53
N GLY A 87 8.42 3.36 -3.53
CA GLY A 87 7.16 3.68 -4.16
C GLY A 87 7.09 5.13 -4.64
N LEU A 88 6.27 5.35 -5.65
CA LEU A 88 5.83 6.65 -6.12
C LEU A 88 4.34 6.58 -6.37
N LYS A 89 3.63 7.63 -5.98
CA LYS A 89 2.23 7.86 -6.33
C LYS A 89 2.10 9.28 -6.82
N ASP A 90 1.42 9.48 -7.94
CA ASP A 90 1.09 10.81 -8.43
C ASP A 90 -0.33 11.22 -8.02
N SER A 91 -0.62 12.51 -8.16
CA SER A 91 -1.93 13.06 -7.87
C SER A 91 -3.03 12.66 -8.86
N PHE A 92 -2.67 12.02 -9.97
CA PHE A 92 -3.61 11.48 -10.97
C PHE A 92 -4.00 10.03 -10.69
N GLY A 93 -3.53 9.45 -9.58
CA GLY A 93 -3.87 8.10 -9.16
C GLY A 93 -2.99 7.01 -9.79
N ASN A 94 -1.92 7.37 -10.48
CA ASN A 94 -0.92 6.39 -10.91
C ASN A 94 0.07 6.12 -9.79
N GLU A 95 0.56 4.89 -9.71
CA GLU A 95 1.58 4.51 -8.76
C GLU A 95 2.54 3.49 -9.31
N THR A 96 3.75 3.45 -8.76
CA THR A 96 4.78 2.48 -9.10
C THR A 96 5.50 2.06 -7.84
N TRP A 97 5.67 0.76 -7.69
CA TRP A 97 6.25 0.15 -6.50
C TRP A 97 7.37 -0.81 -6.87
N LYS A 98 8.48 -0.74 -6.14
CA LYS A 98 9.63 -1.63 -6.31
C LYS A 98 9.53 -2.83 -5.37
N THR A 99 9.61 -4.03 -5.94
CA THR A 99 9.71 -5.26 -5.15
C THR A 99 11.13 -5.45 -4.63
N ASN A 100 11.31 -6.35 -3.67
CA ASN A 100 12.65 -6.71 -3.18
C ASN A 100 13.49 -7.42 -4.25
N ALA A 101 12.85 -8.06 -5.24
CA ALA A 101 13.51 -8.67 -6.39
C ALA A 101 13.92 -7.64 -7.47
N GLY A 102 13.59 -6.35 -7.30
CA GLY A 102 13.93 -5.27 -8.24
C GLY A 102 12.88 -5.04 -9.35
N GLU A 103 11.88 -5.90 -9.44
CA GLU A 103 10.75 -5.72 -10.35
C GLU A 103 9.89 -4.50 -9.95
N SER A 104 9.12 -3.99 -10.91
CA SER A 104 8.20 -2.86 -10.68
C SER A 104 6.76 -3.29 -10.87
N ILE A 105 5.92 -2.97 -9.91
CA ILE A 105 4.47 -3.11 -10.01
C ILE A 105 3.90 -1.72 -10.27
N LYS A 106 3.08 -1.59 -11.31
CA LYS A 106 2.39 -0.33 -11.64
C LYS A 106 0.93 -0.43 -11.22
N GLY A 107 0.40 0.63 -10.63
CA GLY A 107 -1.00 0.76 -10.28
C GLY A 107 -1.63 1.97 -10.94
N ARG A 108 -2.93 1.91 -11.24
CA ARG A 108 -3.72 3.08 -11.64
C ARG A 108 -5.08 3.03 -10.98
N THR A 109 -5.41 4.07 -10.25
CA THR A 109 -6.71 4.26 -9.61
C THR A 109 -7.60 5.18 -10.44
N ASP A 110 -8.84 4.79 -10.68
CA ASP A 110 -9.84 5.60 -11.37
C ASP A 110 -10.57 6.57 -10.41
N SER A 111 -11.44 7.41 -10.96
CA SER A 111 -12.23 8.39 -10.19
C SER A 111 -13.26 7.75 -9.25
N PHE A 112 -13.55 6.46 -9.41
CA PHE A 112 -14.45 5.68 -8.55
C PHE A 112 -13.69 4.95 -7.44
N GLY A 113 -12.36 5.09 -7.38
CA GLY A 113 -11.51 4.45 -6.38
C GLY A 113 -11.14 3.00 -6.72
N ASN A 114 -11.43 2.53 -7.94
CA ASN A 114 -10.99 1.21 -8.40
C ASN A 114 -9.54 1.29 -8.87
N THR A 115 -8.73 0.30 -8.53
CA THR A 115 -7.31 0.27 -8.84
C THR A 115 -6.95 -0.99 -9.63
N ILE A 116 -6.19 -0.84 -10.71
CA ILE A 116 -5.63 -1.97 -11.46
C ILE A 116 -4.13 -2.00 -11.25
N TYR A 117 -3.60 -3.14 -10.80
CA TYR A 117 -2.18 -3.39 -10.65
C TYR A 117 -1.64 -4.35 -11.69
N GLN A 118 -0.46 -4.05 -12.22
CA GLN A 118 0.22 -4.84 -13.23
C GLN A 118 1.67 -5.06 -12.81
N ASN A 119 2.09 -6.33 -12.73
CA ASN A 119 3.51 -6.69 -12.84
C ASN A 119 3.72 -7.27 -14.25
N GLY A 120 4.93 -7.23 -14.80
CA GLY A 120 5.20 -7.59 -16.21
C GLY A 120 4.82 -9.00 -16.66
N SER A 121 4.19 -9.83 -15.82
CA SER A 121 3.81 -11.23 -16.09
C SER A 121 2.34 -11.42 -16.52
N ASN A 122 1.70 -10.44 -17.16
CA ASN A 122 0.34 -10.53 -17.73
C ASN A 122 -0.82 -10.83 -16.75
N SER A 123 -0.59 -10.86 -15.44
CA SER A 123 -1.65 -10.99 -14.45
C SER A 123 -1.96 -9.64 -13.82
N ASN A 124 -3.16 -9.13 -14.10
CA ASN A 124 -3.65 -7.90 -13.48
C ASN A 124 -4.35 -8.25 -12.16
N ILE A 125 -4.05 -7.51 -11.10
CA ILE A 125 -4.84 -7.53 -9.86
C ILE A 125 -5.80 -6.35 -9.92
N ASN A 126 -7.09 -6.62 -9.84
CA ASN A 126 -8.13 -5.59 -9.87
C ASN A 126 -8.70 -5.41 -8.47
N CYS A 127 -8.59 -4.19 -7.96
CA CYS A 127 -9.11 -3.79 -6.66
C CYS A 127 -10.31 -2.87 -6.84
N TYR A 128 -11.45 -3.25 -6.31
CA TYR A 128 -12.69 -2.48 -6.36
C TYR A 128 -12.97 -1.88 -5.00
N THR A 129 -13.49 -0.65 -4.98
CA THR A 129 -13.92 0.01 -3.74
C THR A 129 -15.44 0.13 -3.76
N ASP A 130 -16.10 -0.34 -2.71
CA ASP A 130 -17.56 -0.21 -2.58
C ASP A 130 -17.98 1.16 -2.01
N SER A 131 -19.28 1.41 -1.93
CA SER A 131 -19.83 2.66 -1.40
C SER A 131 -19.60 2.89 0.09
N LEU A 132 -19.15 1.86 0.82
CA LEU A 132 -18.79 1.91 2.23
C LEU A 132 -17.26 2.05 2.42
N ASN A 133 -16.52 2.28 1.33
CA ASN A 133 -15.06 2.34 1.26
C ASN A 133 -14.35 1.03 1.61
N ASN A 134 -15.00 -0.13 1.47
CA ASN A 134 -14.31 -1.41 1.55
C ASN A 134 -13.62 -1.72 0.22
N LYS A 135 -12.34 -2.09 0.25
CA LYS A 135 -11.55 -2.42 -0.94
C LYS A 135 -11.36 -3.94 -1.07
N THR A 136 -11.78 -4.51 -2.21
CA THR A 136 -11.63 -5.94 -2.53
C THR A 136 -10.76 -6.14 -3.76
N CYS A 137 -9.71 -6.95 -3.68
CA CYS A 137 -8.78 -7.22 -4.78
C CYS A 137 -8.88 -8.67 -5.29
N LYS A 138 -8.84 -8.86 -6.62
CA LYS A 138 -8.90 -10.17 -7.30
C LYS A 138 -7.91 -10.26 -8.44
#